data_AF-A0A524INW8-F1
#
_entry.id   AF-A0A524INW8-F1
#
_cell.length_a   1.000
_cell.length_b   1.000
_cell.length_c   1.000
_cell.angle_alpha   90.00
_cell.angle_beta   90.00
_cell.angle_gamma   90.00
#
_symmetry.space_group_name_H-M   'P 1'
#
loop_
_entity.id
_entity.type
_entity.pdbx_description
1 polymer ?
#
loop_
_entity_poly.entity_id
_entity_poly.type
_entity_poly.pdbx_seq_one_letter_code
_entity_poly.pdbx_strand_id
1 'polypeptide(L)'
;MAENNLKKLPRGGFLVSTKTVNLQFGAPPETIKDTLVMPGGVPQYFVLPRKMFNWAKGINVSDMEFPIYFNYFIKQQGVTVICSREQAVRLTRALQEAVFGPKTFDLSEDTFEAGDDVFVPDIRGELKYFKGAHTLSKMLHFKLFSDNTVSIGDVRVSNKHTDYFEVFEKNKLIATVPSIIEYKVKVDISGNPGDIFLPPRFGVT
;
A
#
# COMPACT_ATOMS: atom_id res chain seq x y z
N MET A 1 -0.23 27.14 -19.20
CA MET A 1 0.30 26.97 -17.83
C MET A 1 0.94 25.60 -17.78
N ALA A 2 2.19 25.48 -17.33
CA ALA A 2 2.81 24.16 -17.21
C ALA A 2 2.08 23.40 -16.08
N GLU A 3 1.26 22.40 -16.43
CA GLU A 3 0.73 21.47 -15.45
C GLU A 3 1.92 20.84 -14.73
N ASN A 4 2.03 21.11 -13.43
CA ASN A 4 3.02 20.45 -12.61
C ASN A 4 2.55 18.99 -12.44
N ASN A 5 3.03 18.12 -13.32
CA ASN A 5 2.66 16.70 -13.37
C ASN A 5 3.00 15.96 -12.08
N LEU A 6 3.83 16.55 -11.20
CA LEU A 6 4.22 16.01 -9.91
C LEU A 6 3.51 16.74 -8.76
N LYS A 7 2.80 15.98 -7.93
CA LYS A 7 2.17 16.45 -6.70
C LYS A 7 2.68 15.67 -5.49
N LYS A 8 3.18 16.38 -4.48
CA LYS A 8 3.51 15.80 -3.18
C LYS A 8 2.24 15.60 -2.36
N LEU A 9 2.03 14.41 -1.82
CA LEU A 9 0.86 14.12 -0.98
C LEU A 9 1.09 14.60 0.47
N PRO A 10 0.09 15.17 1.14
CA PRO A 10 0.20 15.66 2.51
C PRO A 10 0.72 14.63 3.52
N ARG A 11 0.30 13.37 3.38
CA ARG A 11 0.67 12.27 4.29
C ARG A 11 1.92 11.50 3.85
N GLY A 12 2.58 11.95 2.79
CA GLY A 12 3.78 11.34 2.21
C GLY A 12 3.49 10.61 0.90
N GLY A 13 4.56 10.35 0.15
CA GLY A 13 4.46 9.87 -1.22
C GLY A 13 4.24 10.98 -2.24
N PHE A 14 4.21 10.59 -3.51
CA PHE A 14 4.09 11.51 -4.63
C PHE A 14 3.13 10.95 -5.67
N LEU A 15 2.29 11.80 -6.24
CA LEU A 15 1.44 11.46 -7.37
C LEU A 15 2.01 12.10 -8.63
N VAL A 16 2.24 11.30 -9.65
CA VAL A 16 2.54 11.77 -11.00
C VAL A 16 1.33 11.52 -11.89
N SER A 17 0.72 12.59 -12.36
CA SER A 17 -0.42 12.54 -13.28
C SER A 17 0.07 12.70 -14.71
N THR A 18 -0.40 11.81 -15.59
CA THR A 18 -0.14 11.83 -17.03
C THR A 18 -1.48 11.88 -17.76
N LYS A 19 -1.48 12.01 -19.08
CA LYS A 19 -2.73 12.03 -19.84
C LYS A 19 -3.49 10.71 -19.79
N THR A 20 -2.79 9.60 -19.56
CA THR A 20 -3.34 8.24 -19.63
C THR A 20 -3.43 7.55 -18.29
N VAL A 21 -2.51 7.83 -17.36
CA VAL A 21 -2.41 7.13 -16.07
C VAL A 21 -2.00 8.05 -14.93
N ASN A 22 -2.44 7.70 -13.72
CA ASN A 22 -1.95 8.28 -12.48
C ASN A 22 -1.01 7.27 -11.80
N LEU A 23 0.19 7.72 -11.43
CA LEU A 23 1.25 6.92 -10.80
C LEU A 23 1.49 7.44 -9.38
N GLN A 24 1.25 6.61 -8.37
CA GLN A 24 1.60 6.96 -6.99
C GLN A 24 2.91 6.30 -6.57
N PHE A 25 3.88 7.12 -6.21
CA PHE A 25 5.15 6.70 -5.63
C PHE A 25 4.99 6.64 -4.12
N GLY A 26 5.15 5.43 -3.58
CA GLY A 26 4.92 5.12 -2.17
C GLY A 26 3.46 5.20 -1.75
N ALA A 27 3.11 4.32 -0.82
CA ALA A 27 1.83 4.33 -0.15
C ALA A 27 2.05 4.30 1.36
N PRO A 28 2.57 5.37 1.99
CA PRO A 28 2.52 5.46 3.44
C PRO A 28 1.09 5.33 3.98
N PRO A 29 0.92 5.02 5.28
CA PRO A 29 -0.40 4.85 5.87
C PRO A 29 -1.24 6.10 5.65
N GLU A 30 -2.55 5.92 5.49
CA GLU A 30 -3.54 6.99 5.33
C GLU A 30 -3.44 7.80 4.03
N THR A 31 -2.46 7.54 3.14
CA THR A 31 -2.29 8.29 1.88
C THR A 31 -3.43 8.10 0.89
N ILE A 32 -4.15 6.97 0.99
CA ILE A 32 -5.38 6.74 0.22
C ILE A 32 -6.39 7.88 0.40
N LYS A 33 -6.51 8.45 1.62
CA LYS A 33 -7.42 9.57 1.93
C LYS A 33 -7.06 10.85 1.19
N ASP A 34 -5.78 11.04 0.85
CA ASP A 34 -5.35 12.17 0.02
C ASP A 34 -5.85 11.99 -1.42
N THR A 35 -5.77 10.78 -1.95
CA THR A 35 -6.16 10.49 -3.34
C THR A 35 -7.66 10.29 -3.56
N LEU A 36 -8.42 9.91 -2.52
CA LEU A 36 -9.87 9.73 -2.60
C LEU A 36 -10.61 11.01 -3.02
N VAL A 37 -10.14 12.16 -2.56
CA VAL A 37 -10.75 13.48 -2.83
C VAL A 37 -10.19 14.12 -4.11
N MET A 38 -9.25 13.48 -4.80
CA MET A 38 -8.59 14.03 -5.97
C MET A 38 -9.27 13.60 -7.28
N PRO A 39 -9.19 14.41 -8.34
CA PRO A 39 -9.61 14.00 -9.68
C PRO A 39 -8.91 12.71 -10.11
N GLY A 40 -9.69 11.69 -10.52
CA GLY A 40 -9.18 10.35 -10.86
C GLY A 40 -9.16 9.35 -9.70
N GLY A 41 -9.40 9.81 -8.47
CA GLY A 41 -9.49 8.97 -7.26
C GLY A 41 -8.20 8.22 -6.94
N VAL A 42 -8.34 7.12 -6.20
CA VAL A 42 -7.22 6.25 -5.84
C VAL A 42 -6.57 5.68 -7.12
N PRO A 43 -5.25 5.82 -7.31
CA PRO A 43 -4.54 5.34 -8.49
C PRO A 43 -4.65 3.83 -8.68
N GLN A 44 -4.48 3.38 -9.92
CA GLN A 44 -4.33 1.96 -10.24
C GLN A 44 -2.86 1.52 -10.20
N TYR A 45 -1.93 2.44 -10.49
CA TYR A 45 -0.51 2.15 -10.62
C TYR A 45 0.27 2.74 -9.44
N PHE A 46 1.04 1.90 -8.76
CA PHE A 46 1.88 2.30 -7.64
C PHE A 46 3.32 1.92 -7.90
N VAL A 47 4.26 2.83 -7.64
CA VAL A 47 5.70 2.58 -7.70
C VAL A 47 6.22 2.46 -6.28
N LEU A 48 6.82 1.32 -5.94
CA LEU A 48 7.39 1.14 -4.60
C LEU A 48 8.69 1.93 -4.47
N PRO A 49 8.86 2.68 -3.37
CA PRO A 49 10.14 3.33 -3.06
C PRO A 49 11.22 2.29 -2.85
N ARG A 50 12.47 2.72 -2.99
CA ARG A 50 13.64 1.84 -2.79
C ARG A 50 13.69 1.28 -1.37
N LYS A 51 13.31 2.08 -0.38
CA LYS A 51 13.10 1.64 1.01
C LYS A 51 11.61 1.57 1.28
N MET A 52 11.08 0.37 1.50
CA MET A 52 9.66 0.15 1.82
C MET A 52 9.33 0.43 3.29
N PHE A 53 10.33 0.49 4.17
CA PHE A 53 10.16 0.74 5.60
C PHE A 53 11.09 1.87 6.07
N ASN A 54 10.53 2.79 6.85
CA ASN A 54 11.27 3.85 7.52
C ASN A 54 11.50 3.44 8.98
N TRP A 55 12.71 2.93 9.26
CA TRP A 55 13.11 2.47 10.60
C TRP A 55 13.09 3.56 11.66
N ALA A 56 13.50 4.78 11.31
CA ALA A 56 13.55 5.89 12.27
C ALA A 56 12.16 6.27 12.80
N LYS A 57 11.11 6.03 12.01
CA LYS A 57 9.72 6.35 12.37
C LYS A 57 8.87 5.11 12.64
N GLY A 58 9.39 3.90 12.41
CA GLY A 58 8.64 2.66 12.52
C GLY A 58 7.48 2.52 11.53
N ILE A 59 7.58 3.10 10.33
CA ILE A 59 6.46 3.22 9.38
C ILE A 59 6.74 2.49 8.07
N ASN A 60 5.78 1.68 7.63
CA ASN A 60 5.75 1.10 6.29
C ASN A 60 5.32 2.17 5.27
N VAL A 61 6.23 2.56 4.36
CA VAL A 61 5.94 3.54 3.29
C VAL A 61 5.41 2.88 2.00
N SER A 62 5.13 1.58 2.07
CA SER A 62 4.57 0.73 1.02
C SER A 62 3.38 -0.08 1.54
N ASP A 63 2.52 0.58 2.32
CA ASP A 63 1.29 0.03 2.86
C ASP A 63 0.20 0.00 1.76
N MET A 64 0.09 -1.16 1.11
CA MET A 64 -0.70 -1.34 -0.10
C MET A 64 -2.08 -1.98 0.14
N GLU A 65 -2.37 -2.43 1.37
CA GLU A 65 -3.59 -3.18 1.67
C GLU A 65 -4.86 -2.39 1.30
N PHE A 66 -5.02 -1.19 1.86
CA PHE A 66 -6.19 -0.35 1.57
C PHE A 66 -6.28 0.09 0.10
N PRO A 67 -5.21 0.54 -0.57
CA PRO A 67 -5.26 0.82 -2.01
C PRO A 67 -5.71 -0.37 -2.86
N ILE A 68 -5.29 -1.58 -2.51
CA ILE A 68 -5.67 -2.81 -3.20
C ILE A 68 -7.16 -3.10 -2.99
N TYR A 69 -7.64 -3.11 -1.74
CA TYR A 69 -9.05 -3.33 -1.44
C TYR A 69 -9.96 -2.31 -2.09
N PHE A 70 -9.59 -1.03 -2.02
CA PHE A 70 -10.41 0.03 -2.61
C PHE A 70 -10.51 -0.13 -4.13
N ASN A 71 -9.40 -0.37 -4.83
CA ASN A 71 -9.46 -0.58 -6.27
C ASN A 71 -10.25 -1.85 -6.63
N TYR A 72 -10.07 -2.94 -5.88
CA TYR A 72 -10.69 -4.21 -6.18
C TYR A 72 -12.19 -4.22 -5.87
N PHE A 73 -12.60 -3.83 -4.67
CA PHE A 73 -14.01 -3.91 -4.24
C PHE A 73 -14.83 -2.68 -4.67
N ILE A 74 -14.24 -1.49 -4.72
CA ILE A 74 -14.99 -0.25 -5.07
C ILE A 74 -14.84 0.07 -6.56
N LYS A 75 -13.62 0.06 -7.09
CA LYS A 75 -13.37 0.38 -8.52
C LYS A 75 -13.47 -0.84 -9.45
N GLN A 76 -13.67 -2.04 -8.90
CA GLN A 76 -13.80 -3.30 -9.67
C GLN A 76 -12.61 -3.56 -10.60
N GLN A 77 -11.39 -3.21 -10.18
CA GLN A 77 -10.15 -3.38 -10.94
C GLN A 77 -8.96 -3.77 -10.06
N GLY A 78 -7.99 -4.48 -10.65
CA GLY A 78 -6.74 -4.82 -9.97
C GLY A 78 -5.75 -3.64 -9.93
N VAL A 79 -4.94 -3.59 -8.85
CA VAL A 79 -3.81 -2.66 -8.71
C VAL A 79 -2.57 -3.24 -9.40
N THR A 80 -1.82 -2.38 -10.10
CA THR A 80 -0.50 -2.74 -10.62
C THR A 80 0.59 -2.08 -9.80
N VAL A 81 1.40 -2.91 -9.13
CA VAL A 81 2.58 -2.47 -8.38
C VAL A 81 3.84 -2.61 -9.22
N ILE A 82 4.60 -1.54 -9.30
CA ILE A 82 5.84 -1.40 -10.04
C ILE A 82 6.99 -1.46 -9.05
N CYS A 83 7.83 -2.47 -9.15
CA CYS A 83 8.86 -2.74 -8.14
C CYS A 83 9.96 -3.68 -8.64
N SER A 84 10.97 -3.92 -7.81
CA SER A 84 11.94 -5.00 -8.03
C SER A 84 11.34 -6.36 -7.70
N ARG A 85 11.95 -7.44 -8.20
CA ARG A 85 11.53 -8.81 -7.89
C ARG A 85 11.55 -9.11 -6.39
N GLU A 86 12.57 -8.61 -5.69
CA GLU A 86 12.69 -8.79 -4.24
C GLU A 86 11.57 -8.08 -3.48
N GLN A 87 11.23 -6.86 -3.87
CA GLN A 87 10.13 -6.11 -3.29
C GLN A 87 8.79 -6.79 -3.54
N ALA A 88 8.56 -7.32 -4.74
CA ALA A 88 7.35 -8.09 -5.06
C ALA A 88 7.19 -9.30 -4.12
N VAL A 89 8.24 -10.09 -3.92
CA VAL A 89 8.19 -11.26 -3.01
C VAL A 89 7.85 -10.84 -1.58
N ARG A 90 8.49 -9.78 -1.07
CA ARG A 90 8.23 -9.27 0.29
C ARG A 90 6.80 -8.75 0.44
N LEU A 91 6.31 -7.96 -0.52
CA LEU A 91 4.95 -7.42 -0.51
C LEU A 91 3.90 -8.55 -0.62
N THR A 92 4.10 -9.52 -1.51
CA THR A 92 3.21 -10.68 -1.65
C THR A 92 3.12 -11.48 -0.36
N ARG A 93 4.23 -11.69 0.35
CA ARG A 93 4.21 -12.39 1.65
C ARG A 93 3.39 -11.62 2.68
N ALA A 94 3.65 -10.32 2.84
CA ALA A 94 2.90 -9.49 3.80
C ALA A 94 1.39 -9.46 3.48
N LEU A 95 1.03 -9.28 2.21
CA LEU A 95 -0.38 -9.26 1.78
C LEU A 95 -1.05 -10.63 1.85
N GLN A 96 -0.33 -11.72 1.63
CA GLN A 96 -0.88 -13.06 1.79
C GLN A 96 -1.37 -13.27 3.22
N GLU A 97 -0.56 -12.88 4.20
CA GLU A 97 -0.92 -12.96 5.62
C GLU A 97 -2.06 -11.99 5.97
N ALA A 98 -1.99 -10.73 5.53
CA ALA A 98 -3.01 -9.73 5.85
C ALA A 98 -4.37 -10.01 5.21
N VAL A 99 -4.40 -10.47 3.95
CA VAL A 99 -5.65 -10.59 3.17
C VAL A 99 -6.28 -11.98 3.28
N PHE A 100 -5.46 -13.03 3.32
CA PHE A 100 -5.93 -14.41 3.19
C PHE A 100 -5.57 -15.27 4.40
N GLY A 101 -4.88 -14.70 5.39
CA GLY A 101 -4.40 -15.40 6.56
C GLY A 101 -3.23 -16.34 6.26
N PRO A 102 -2.78 -17.06 7.30
CA PRO A 102 -1.65 -17.96 7.19
C PRO A 102 -1.97 -19.13 6.29
N LYS A 103 -0.94 -19.65 5.61
CA LYS A 103 -1.08 -20.85 4.78
C LYS A 103 -1.46 -22.07 5.62
N THR A 104 -0.96 -22.13 6.84
CA THR A 104 -1.25 -23.15 7.84
C THR A 104 -2.10 -22.51 8.92
N PHE A 105 -3.31 -23.03 9.12
CA PHE A 105 -4.24 -22.54 10.12
C PHE A 105 -4.29 -23.56 11.26
N ASP A 106 -3.75 -23.18 12.42
CA ASP A 106 -3.72 -23.97 13.65
C ASP A 106 -4.25 -23.10 14.78
N LEU A 107 -5.19 -23.63 15.55
CA LEU A 107 -5.85 -22.96 16.67
C LEU A 107 -5.61 -23.70 17.99
N SER A 108 -4.79 -24.76 18.01
CA SER A 108 -4.63 -25.60 19.20
C SER A 108 -4.11 -24.83 20.41
N GLU A 109 -3.35 -23.75 20.19
CA GLU A 109 -2.84 -22.87 21.24
C GLU A 109 -3.78 -21.68 21.56
N ASP A 110 -4.72 -21.37 20.65
CA ASP A 110 -5.70 -20.28 20.81
C ASP A 110 -6.99 -20.74 21.51
N THR A 111 -7.23 -22.05 21.56
CA THR A 111 -8.32 -22.63 22.35
C THR A 111 -7.83 -22.90 23.77
N PHE A 112 -8.31 -22.10 24.73
CA PHE A 112 -8.21 -22.45 26.14
C PHE A 112 -9.01 -23.74 26.41
N GLU A 113 -8.68 -24.47 27.49
CA GLU A 113 -9.45 -25.63 28.00
C GLU A 113 -10.85 -25.17 28.42
N ALA A 114 -11.65 -24.88 27.42
CA ALA A 114 -13.04 -24.56 27.52
C ALA A 114 -13.71 -25.91 27.70
N GLY A 115 -14.31 -26.16 28.87
CA GLY A 115 -14.99 -27.42 29.16
C GLY A 115 -16.00 -27.79 28.06
N ASP A 116 -16.49 -29.03 28.09
CA ASP A 116 -17.32 -29.63 27.02
C ASP A 116 -18.54 -28.78 26.58
N ASP A 117 -18.98 -27.82 27.39
CA ASP A 117 -20.10 -26.92 27.14
C ASP A 117 -19.73 -25.62 26.39
N VAL A 118 -18.48 -25.42 25.97
CA VAL A 118 -18.08 -24.17 25.29
C VAL A 118 -18.16 -24.29 23.76
N PHE A 119 -18.98 -23.43 23.18
CA PHE A 119 -19.09 -23.28 21.73
C PHE A 119 -17.83 -22.62 21.16
N VAL A 120 -17.08 -23.38 20.35
CA VAL A 120 -15.96 -22.85 19.55
C VAL A 120 -16.46 -22.61 18.12
N PRO A 121 -16.46 -21.36 17.61
CA PRO A 121 -16.85 -21.09 16.24
C PRO A 121 -15.97 -21.81 15.23
N ASP A 122 -16.55 -22.24 14.09
CA ASP A 122 -15.77 -22.77 12.96
C ASP A 122 -15.08 -21.63 12.21
N ILE A 123 -14.01 -21.09 12.80
CA ILE A 123 -13.23 -20.00 12.21
C ILE A 123 -12.71 -20.39 10.83
N ARG A 124 -12.38 -21.67 10.60
CA ARG A 124 -11.93 -22.16 9.29
C ARG A 124 -13.05 -22.06 8.26
N GLY A 125 -14.26 -22.46 8.62
CA GLY A 125 -15.47 -22.32 7.80
C GLY A 125 -15.78 -20.85 7.49
N GLU A 126 -15.71 -19.97 8.48
CA GLU A 126 -15.93 -18.53 8.31
C GLU A 126 -14.89 -17.90 7.37
N LEU A 127 -13.60 -18.17 7.59
CA LEU A 127 -12.53 -17.69 6.70
C LEU A 127 -12.74 -18.16 5.26
N LYS A 128 -13.16 -19.41 5.06
CA LYS A 128 -13.47 -19.95 3.73
C LYS A 128 -14.66 -19.23 3.10
N TYR A 129 -15.72 -18.97 3.87
CA TYR A 129 -16.91 -18.26 3.42
C TYR A 129 -16.59 -16.82 2.99
N PHE A 130 -15.91 -16.04 3.85
CA PHE A 130 -15.59 -14.63 3.57
C PHE A 130 -14.52 -14.47 2.48
N LYS A 131 -13.55 -15.39 2.39
CA LYS A 131 -12.57 -15.41 1.29
C LYS A 131 -13.23 -15.69 -0.06
N GLY A 132 -14.24 -16.55 -0.09
CA GLY A 132 -14.96 -16.93 -1.31
C GLY A 132 -14.03 -17.32 -2.46
N ALA A 133 -14.26 -16.74 -3.65
CA ALA A 133 -13.45 -16.97 -4.85
C ALA A 133 -12.36 -15.89 -5.08
N HIS A 134 -12.08 -15.07 -4.07
CA HIS A 134 -11.10 -14.01 -4.14
C HIS A 134 -9.68 -14.59 -4.03
N THR A 135 -8.76 -14.06 -4.84
CA THR A 135 -7.35 -14.43 -4.80
C THR A 135 -6.49 -13.19 -4.96
N LEU A 136 -5.28 -13.21 -4.38
CA LEU A 136 -4.35 -12.08 -4.48
C LEU A 136 -4.05 -11.72 -5.94
N SER A 137 -3.97 -12.73 -6.82
CA SER A 137 -3.71 -12.56 -8.25
C SER A 137 -4.78 -11.76 -9.00
N LYS A 138 -6.04 -11.75 -8.51
CA LYS A 138 -7.12 -10.94 -9.07
C LYS A 138 -7.07 -9.49 -8.61
N MET A 139 -6.47 -9.25 -7.44
CA MET A 139 -6.42 -7.94 -6.78
C MET A 139 -5.14 -7.17 -7.11
N LEU A 140 -4.05 -7.89 -7.34
CA LEU A 140 -2.69 -7.35 -7.42
C LEU A 140 -1.93 -7.95 -8.60
N HIS A 141 -1.37 -7.07 -9.41
CA HIS A 141 -0.45 -7.38 -10.50
C HIS A 141 0.90 -6.71 -10.26
N PHE A 142 1.96 -7.31 -10.80
CA PHE A 142 3.31 -6.75 -10.72
C PHE A 142 3.83 -6.39 -12.11
N LYS A 143 4.44 -5.21 -12.21
CA LYS A 143 5.31 -4.83 -13.33
C LYS A 143 6.72 -4.65 -12.79
N LEU A 144 7.62 -5.57 -13.14
CA LEU A 144 8.99 -5.53 -12.66
C LEU A 144 9.82 -4.55 -13.50
N PHE A 145 10.76 -3.87 -12.84
CA PHE A 145 11.80 -3.13 -13.56
C PHE A 145 12.71 -4.12 -14.32
N SER A 146 12.88 -3.88 -15.63
CA SER A 146 13.86 -4.53 -16.49
C SER A 146 14.86 -3.49 -16.95
N ASP A 147 16.16 -3.75 -16.76
CA ASP A 147 17.23 -2.79 -17.07
C ASP A 147 17.00 -1.39 -16.47
N ASN A 148 16.50 -1.39 -15.24
CA ASN A 148 16.12 -0.21 -14.47
C ASN A 148 15.02 0.66 -15.12
N THR A 149 14.16 0.05 -15.95
CA THR A 149 13.05 0.75 -16.59
C THR A 149 11.78 -0.10 -16.66
N VAL A 150 10.63 0.56 -16.79
CA VAL A 150 9.34 -0.08 -17.01
C VAL A 150 8.43 0.84 -17.83
N SER A 151 7.58 0.27 -18.69
CA SER A 151 6.66 1.02 -19.54
C SER A 151 5.20 0.63 -19.31
N ILE A 152 4.34 1.64 -19.36
CA ILE A 152 2.89 1.60 -19.14
C ILE A 152 2.25 2.50 -20.20
N GLY A 153 1.90 1.93 -21.35
CA GLY A 153 1.50 2.70 -22.51
C GLY A 153 2.60 3.69 -22.92
N ASP A 154 2.25 4.97 -23.03
CA ASP A 154 3.17 6.06 -23.40
C ASP A 154 4.05 6.55 -22.23
N VAL A 155 3.87 5.98 -21.02
CA VAL A 155 4.58 6.40 -19.81
C VAL A 155 5.69 5.41 -19.48
N ARG A 156 6.90 5.92 -19.24
CA ARG A 156 8.07 5.15 -18.84
C ARG A 156 8.59 5.63 -17.50
N VAL A 157 8.81 4.71 -16.57
CA VAL A 157 9.46 4.99 -15.28
C VAL A 157 10.86 4.39 -15.29
N SER A 158 11.85 5.17 -14.89
CA SER A 158 13.26 4.78 -14.79
C SER A 158 13.71 4.84 -13.33
N ASN A 159 14.41 3.81 -12.85
CA ASN A 159 15.04 3.75 -11.53
C ASN A 159 16.58 3.59 -11.64
N LYS A 160 17.17 4.10 -12.73
CA LYS A 160 18.63 4.07 -12.96
C LYS A 160 19.42 4.79 -11.86
N HIS A 161 18.85 5.85 -11.29
CA HIS A 161 19.48 6.64 -10.25
C HIS A 161 19.13 6.09 -8.87
N THR A 162 20.10 6.16 -7.96
CA THR A 162 19.94 5.65 -6.60
C THR A 162 18.97 6.47 -5.77
N ASP A 163 18.88 7.77 -6.07
CA ASP A 163 18.25 8.79 -5.22
C ASP A 163 16.89 9.25 -5.74
N TYR A 164 16.58 8.96 -7.00
CA TYR A 164 15.33 9.36 -7.63
C TYR A 164 14.89 8.42 -8.76
N PHE A 165 13.59 8.45 -9.03
CA PHE A 165 12.95 7.93 -10.22
C PHE A 165 12.75 9.05 -11.23
N GLU A 166 12.80 8.71 -12.50
CA GLU A 166 12.43 9.61 -13.59
C GLU A 166 11.18 9.08 -14.29
N VAL A 167 10.23 9.95 -14.56
CA VAL A 167 9.00 9.62 -15.29
C VAL A 167 8.99 10.37 -16.60
N PHE A 168 8.81 9.62 -17.69
CA PHE A 168 8.73 10.14 -19.04
C PHE A 168 7.36 9.86 -19.63
N GLU A 169 6.80 10.81 -20.37
CA GLU A 169 5.62 10.63 -21.22
C GLU A 169 6.02 10.95 -22.66
N LYS A 170 5.84 10.01 -23.61
CA LYS A 170 6.25 10.17 -25.02
C LYS A 170 7.69 10.66 -25.18
N ASN A 171 8.62 10.05 -24.43
CA ASN A 171 10.05 10.39 -24.35
C ASN A 171 10.41 11.76 -23.75
N LYS A 172 9.43 12.55 -23.29
CA LYS A 172 9.69 13.79 -22.56
C LYS A 172 9.74 13.51 -21.05
N LEU A 173 10.78 13.96 -20.37
CA LEU A 173 10.83 13.92 -18.90
C LEU A 173 9.74 14.84 -18.34
N ILE A 174 8.85 14.29 -17.51
CA ILE A 174 7.72 15.02 -16.92
C ILE A 174 7.82 15.17 -15.40
N ALA A 175 8.55 14.30 -14.72
CA ALA A 175 8.73 14.36 -13.28
C ALA A 175 9.99 13.62 -12.83
N THR A 176 10.60 14.12 -11.75
CA THR A 176 11.66 13.45 -10.99
C THR A 176 11.17 13.27 -9.56
N VAL A 177 11.17 12.02 -9.06
CA VAL A 177 10.58 11.67 -7.76
C VAL A 177 11.64 11.05 -6.86
N PRO A 178 11.81 11.49 -5.61
CA PRO A 178 12.77 10.85 -4.69
C PRO A 178 12.56 9.34 -4.54
N SER A 179 13.65 8.57 -4.53
CA SER A 179 13.60 7.10 -4.39
C SER A 179 13.31 6.65 -2.97
N ILE A 180 13.62 7.50 -2.00
CA ILE A 180 13.29 7.36 -0.59
C ILE A 180 12.14 8.32 -0.28
N ILE A 181 11.06 7.77 0.28
CA ILE A 181 9.87 8.54 0.59
C ILE A 181 9.83 8.80 2.09
N GLU A 182 9.69 10.07 2.43
CA GLU A 182 9.49 10.49 3.81
C GLU A 182 8.01 10.46 4.17
N TYR A 183 7.72 9.99 5.37
CA TYR A 183 6.43 10.14 6.00
C TYR A 183 6.42 11.40 6.88
N LYS A 184 5.37 12.21 6.75
CA LYS A 184 5.12 13.34 7.65
C LYS A 184 4.00 12.95 8.61
N VAL A 185 4.36 12.73 9.87
CA VAL A 185 3.39 12.56 10.95
C VAL A 185 2.68 13.91 11.11
N LYS A 186 1.33 13.92 11.07
CA LYS A 186 0.55 15.15 11.23
C LYS A 186 0.46 15.63 12.69
N VAL A 187 0.70 14.74 13.64
CA VAL A 187 0.60 15.02 15.07
C VAL A 187 1.99 14.95 15.67
N ASP A 188 2.44 16.09 16.20
CA ASP A 188 3.58 16.12 17.07
C ASP A 188 3.12 15.67 18.47
N ILE A 189 3.46 14.44 18.84
CA ILE A 189 3.13 13.88 20.16
C ILE A 189 3.88 14.64 21.28
N SER A 190 4.84 15.51 20.93
CA SER A 190 5.54 16.36 21.91
C SER A 190 4.78 17.65 22.30
N GLY A 191 3.63 17.94 21.70
CA GLY A 191 2.79 19.08 22.03
C GLY A 191 1.75 18.78 23.13
N ASN A 192 1.73 19.65 24.15
CA ASN A 192 0.79 19.77 25.28
C ASN A 192 0.26 18.45 25.91
N PRO A 193 0.64 18.09 27.16
CA PRO A 193 0.23 16.84 27.83
C PRO A 193 -1.29 16.64 28.00
N GLY A 194 -2.10 17.68 27.76
CA GLY A 194 -3.56 17.65 27.91
C GLY A 194 -4.31 16.82 26.86
N ASP A 195 -3.68 16.54 25.70
CA ASP A 195 -4.29 15.75 24.61
C ASP A 195 -3.79 14.30 24.57
N ILE A 196 -3.11 13.83 25.64
CA ILE A 196 -2.73 12.43 25.77
C ILE A 196 -4.02 11.62 25.90
N PHE A 197 -4.28 10.76 24.90
CA PHE A 197 -5.33 9.77 24.97
C PHE A 197 -5.13 8.92 26.24
N LEU A 198 -6.02 9.09 27.21
CA LEU A 198 -6.11 8.23 28.38
C LEU A 198 -6.98 7.04 27.98
N PRO A 199 -6.42 5.84 27.77
CA PRO A 199 -7.24 4.68 27.47
C PRO A 199 -8.23 4.45 28.63
N PRO A 200 -9.46 4.00 28.33
CA PRO A 200 -10.41 3.63 29.37
C PRO A 200 -9.80 2.54 30.25
N ARG A 201 -10.15 2.56 31.54
CA ARG A 201 -9.62 1.63 32.57
C ARG A 201 -9.88 0.15 32.27
N PHE A 202 -10.78 -0.14 31.34
CA PHE A 202 -11.00 -1.47 30.80
C PHE A 202 -11.23 -1.32 29.30
N GLY A 203 -10.60 -2.18 28.52
CA GLY A 203 -10.89 -2.33 27.10
C GLY A 203 -12.08 -3.27 26.94
N VAL A 204 -13.04 -2.89 26.11
CA VAL A 204 -13.91 -3.86 25.45
C VAL A 204 -13.29 -4.03 24.07
N THR A 205 -12.66 -5.18 23.85
CA THR A 205 -12.28 -5.65 22.51
C THR A 205 -13.51 -6.21 21.81
#